data_AF-A0A933KGE6-F1
#
_entry.id   AF-A0A933KGE6-F1
#
_cell.length_a   1.000
_cell.length_b   1.000
_cell.length_c   1.000
_cell.angle_alpha   90.00
_cell.angle_beta   90.00
_cell.angle_gamma   90.00
#
_symmetry.space_group_name_H-M   'P 1'
#
loop_
_entity.id
_entity.type
_entity.pdbx_description
1 polymer ?
#
loop_
_entity_poly.entity_id
_entity_poly.type
_entity_poly.pdbx_seq_one_letter_code
_entity_poly.pdbx_strand_id
1 'polypeptide(L)'
;MTDARSNSLRFGWVLPGKLAGCRRPDGEPDYRLLKEEGVGTLVSLLEWGGVPSFAPLYGFQHIHIPINDGCPPTLGQLERFVELVRSNGSTCVHCLAGIGRTGCMLTGYLIRACAYDPFEAIRHVESLRVYAFQTDEQEDWLYGLTPRLLPGED
;
A
#
# COMPACT_ATOMS: atom_id res chain seq x y z
N MET A 1 -5.15 11.34 -17.78
CA MET A 1 -3.81 11.96 -17.88
C MET A 1 -3.26 12.02 -16.47
N THR A 2 -2.24 11.23 -16.16
CA THR A 2 -1.64 11.21 -14.82
C THR A 2 -0.88 12.53 -14.63
N ASP A 3 -1.22 13.31 -13.59
CA ASP A 3 -0.49 14.53 -13.23
C ASP A 3 1.00 14.20 -13.04
N ALA A 4 1.90 15.01 -13.60
CA ALA A 4 3.35 14.85 -13.46
C ALA A 4 3.80 14.80 -11.99
N ARG A 5 3.05 15.46 -11.09
CA ARG A 5 3.28 15.41 -9.64
C ARG A 5 2.87 14.05 -9.05
N SER A 6 1.76 13.47 -9.48
CA SER A 6 1.35 12.12 -9.08
C SER A 6 2.39 11.09 -9.53
N ASN A 7 3.00 11.30 -10.69
CA ASN A 7 4.10 10.45 -11.18
C ASN A 7 5.37 10.58 -10.32
N SER A 8 5.74 11.80 -9.90
CA SER A 8 6.89 12.04 -8.99
C SER A 8 6.68 11.43 -7.60
N LEU A 9 5.44 11.45 -7.09
CA LEU A 9 5.07 10.78 -5.84
C LEU A 9 4.89 9.26 -6.01
N ARG A 10 4.95 8.75 -7.24
CA ARG A 10 4.62 7.36 -7.60
C ARG A 10 3.26 6.95 -7.02
N PHE A 11 2.35 7.91 -6.95
CA PHE A 11 1.01 7.73 -6.46
C PHE A 11 0.18 7.00 -7.50
N GLY A 12 -0.59 6.01 -7.06
CA GLY A 12 -1.54 5.31 -7.93
C GLY A 12 -2.47 4.41 -7.14
N TRP A 13 -3.73 4.42 -7.55
CA TRP A 13 -4.76 3.52 -7.05
C TRP A 13 -4.57 2.11 -7.61
N VAL A 14 -4.51 1.11 -6.73
CA VAL A 14 -4.66 -0.31 -7.13
C VAL A 14 -6.12 -0.75 -7.07
N LEU A 15 -6.89 -0.12 -6.18
CA LEU A 15 -8.35 -0.17 -6.12
C LEU A 15 -8.86 1.29 -6.07
N PRO A 16 -9.46 1.81 -7.16
CA PRO A 16 -9.89 3.21 -7.24
C PRO A 16 -10.69 3.68 -6.02
N GLY A 17 -10.24 4.78 -5.41
CA GLY A 17 -10.88 5.38 -4.24
C GLY A 17 -10.81 4.56 -2.94
N LYS A 18 -10.17 3.38 -2.94
CA LYS A 18 -10.07 2.51 -1.76
C LYS A 18 -8.64 2.28 -1.31
N LEU A 19 -7.77 1.86 -2.23
CA LEU A 19 -6.41 1.47 -1.91
C LEU A 19 -5.42 2.01 -2.95
N ALA A 20 -4.44 2.78 -2.49
CA ALA A 20 -3.37 3.35 -3.29
C ALA A 20 -2.00 3.10 -2.66
N GLY A 21 -0.94 3.25 -3.47
CA GLY A 21 0.43 3.28 -3.00
C GLY A 21 1.19 4.51 -3.49
N CYS A 22 2.20 4.94 -2.74
CA CYS A 22 3.13 6.01 -3.13
C CYS A 22 4.54 5.81 -2.54
N ARG A 23 5.52 6.63 -2.97
CA ARG A 23 6.78 6.81 -2.23
C ARG A 23 6.51 7.57 -0.91
N ARG A 24 7.50 7.65 -0.02
CA ARG A 24 7.39 8.46 1.20
C ARG A 24 6.99 9.90 0.81
N PRO A 25 5.85 10.43 1.29
CA PRO A 25 5.48 11.82 1.05
C PRO A 25 6.46 12.74 1.77
N ASP A 26 6.97 13.75 1.07
CA ASP A 26 8.01 14.67 1.55
C ASP A 26 7.66 16.13 1.22
N GLY A 27 7.45 16.93 2.27
CA GLY A 27 7.00 18.31 2.14
C GLY A 27 5.52 18.45 1.79
N GLU A 28 4.99 19.65 2.03
CA GLU A 28 3.57 20.00 1.90
C GLU A 28 2.91 19.60 0.55
N PRO A 29 3.56 19.77 -0.62
CA PRO A 29 2.93 19.46 -1.90
C PRO A 29 2.48 18.00 -2.04
N ASP A 30 3.25 17.05 -1.49
CA ASP A 30 2.88 15.63 -1.54
C ASP A 30 1.63 15.34 -0.71
N TYR A 31 1.53 15.92 0.50
CA TYR A 31 0.34 15.77 1.37
C TYR A 31 -0.89 16.43 0.76
N ARG A 32 -0.72 17.60 0.12
CA ARG A 32 -1.80 18.27 -0.60
C ARG A 32 -2.35 17.42 -1.73
N LEU A 33 -1.46 16.87 -2.57
CA LEU A 33 -1.85 15.99 -3.66
C LEU A 33 -2.62 14.77 -3.15
N LEU A 34 -2.11 14.09 -2.12
CA LEU A 34 -2.80 12.94 -1.52
C LEU A 34 -4.20 13.32 -1.01
N LYS A 35 -4.35 14.53 -0.46
CA LYS A 35 -5.65 15.01 0.02
C LYS A 35 -6.60 15.34 -1.12
N GLU A 36 -6.11 15.96 -2.19
CA GLU A 36 -6.85 16.26 -3.42
C GLU A 36 -7.33 14.99 -4.12
N GLU A 37 -6.55 13.91 -4.07
CA GLU A 37 -6.92 12.56 -4.53
C GLU A 37 -7.94 11.87 -3.60
N GLY A 38 -8.28 12.47 -2.46
CA GLY A 38 -9.27 11.95 -1.53
C GLY A 38 -8.74 10.90 -0.54
N VAL A 39 -7.42 10.81 -0.36
CA VAL A 39 -6.83 9.93 0.66
C VAL A 39 -7.19 10.43 2.06
N GLY A 40 -7.65 9.53 2.92
CA GLY A 40 -7.97 9.81 4.33
C GLY A 40 -6.98 9.18 5.32
N THR A 41 -6.44 8.01 4.97
CA THR A 41 -5.50 7.26 5.83
C THR A 41 -4.15 7.08 5.14
N LEU A 42 -3.07 7.37 5.85
CA LEU A 42 -1.68 7.13 5.42
C LEU A 42 -1.05 6.04 6.27
N VAL A 43 -0.63 4.96 5.62
CA VAL A 43 0.07 3.84 6.27
C VAL A 43 1.54 3.88 5.89
N SER A 44 2.41 4.11 6.87
CA SER A 44 3.86 4.08 6.71
C SER A 44 4.42 2.69 7.00
N LEU A 45 5.27 2.21 6.08
CA LEU A 45 5.97 0.91 6.16
C LEU A 45 7.46 1.03 6.55
N LEU A 46 7.94 2.24 6.83
CA LEU A 46 9.34 2.49 7.14
C LEU A 46 9.73 1.81 8.46
N GLU A 47 11.00 1.38 8.60
CA GLU A 47 11.49 0.79 9.85
C GLU A 47 11.39 1.75 11.04
N TRP A 48 11.59 3.04 10.78
CA TRP A 48 11.44 4.09 11.77
C TRP A 48 10.02 4.68 11.76
N GLY A 49 9.53 4.94 12.97
CA GLY A 49 8.27 5.64 13.18
C GLY A 49 8.40 7.16 13.08
N GLY A 50 7.30 7.84 13.40
CA GLY A 50 7.19 9.29 13.37
C GLY A 50 5.91 9.71 12.65
N VAL A 51 5.27 10.77 13.13
CA VAL A 51 4.18 11.41 12.39
C VAL A 51 4.83 12.36 11.39
N PRO A 52 4.60 12.19 10.07
CA PRO A 52 5.16 13.12 9.10
C PRO A 52 4.60 14.52 9.33
N SER A 53 5.46 15.54 9.21
CA SER A 53 5.20 16.90 9.72
C SER A 53 3.90 17.55 9.21
N PHE A 54 3.41 17.17 8.03
CA PHE A 54 2.19 17.73 7.44
C PHE A 54 0.96 16.80 7.54
N ALA A 55 1.11 15.55 7.96
CA ALA A 55 -0.01 14.61 8.03
C ALA A 55 -1.16 15.10 8.93
N PRO A 56 -0.91 15.65 10.14
CA PRO A 56 -1.96 16.22 10.98
C PRO A 56 -2.61 17.47 10.37
N LEU A 57 -1.84 18.31 9.66
CA LEU A 57 -2.34 19.56 9.07
C LEU A 57 -3.37 19.31 7.96
N TYR A 58 -3.23 18.20 7.24
CA TYR A 58 -4.17 17.78 6.19
C TYR A 58 -5.23 16.79 6.70
N GLY A 59 -5.26 16.54 8.01
CA GLY A 59 -6.24 15.66 8.65
C GLY A 59 -6.14 14.20 8.21
N PHE A 60 -4.93 13.71 7.95
CA PHE A 60 -4.71 12.29 7.67
C PHE A 60 -4.70 11.49 8.97
N GLN A 61 -5.38 10.35 8.95
CA GLN A 61 -5.13 9.30 9.93
C GLN A 61 -3.80 8.63 9.58
N HIS A 62 -2.79 8.79 10.43
CA HIS A 62 -1.47 8.20 10.22
C HIS A 62 -1.33 6.89 11.01
N ILE A 63 -0.90 5.83 10.34
CA ILE A 63 -0.71 4.50 10.92
C ILE A 63 0.68 3.97 10.55
N HIS A 64 1.36 3.33 11.49
CA HIS A 64 2.69 2.77 11.28
C HIS A 64 2.68 1.24 11.41
N ILE A 65 3.19 0.57 10.37
CA ILE A 65 3.37 -0.88 10.28
C ILE A 65 4.80 -1.14 9.75
N PRO A 66 5.82 -1.19 10.63
CA PRO A 66 7.22 -1.21 10.19
C PRO A 66 7.60 -2.51 9.46
N ILE A 67 8.22 -2.40 8.29
CA ILE A 67 8.75 -3.55 7.54
C ILE A 67 10.21 -3.24 7.18
N ASN A 68 11.11 -4.20 7.47
CA ASN A 68 12.53 -4.09 7.12
C ASN A 68 12.72 -3.89 5.61
N ASP A 69 13.65 -3.03 5.22
CA ASP A 69 13.92 -2.82 3.80
C ASP A 69 14.37 -4.11 3.11
N GLY A 70 13.89 -4.31 1.88
CA GLY A 70 14.13 -5.54 1.11
C GLY A 70 13.30 -6.77 1.54
N CYS A 71 12.62 -6.75 2.68
CA CYS A 71 11.82 -7.88 3.17
C CYS A 71 10.33 -7.74 2.80
N PRO A 72 9.60 -8.86 2.67
CA PRO A 72 8.13 -8.86 2.68
C PRO A 72 7.58 -8.52 4.08
N PRO A 73 6.30 -8.13 4.20
CA PRO A 73 5.63 -8.06 5.49
C PRO A 73 5.47 -9.46 6.10
N THR A 74 5.34 -9.53 7.43
CA THR A 74 4.83 -10.72 8.11
C THR A 74 3.33 -10.89 7.84
N LEU A 75 2.81 -12.11 8.00
CA LEU A 75 1.37 -12.36 7.87
C LEU A 75 0.54 -11.53 8.85
N GLY A 76 1.00 -11.36 10.09
CA GLY A 76 0.30 -10.54 11.09
C GLY A 76 0.23 -9.05 10.71
N GLN A 77 1.28 -8.52 10.05
CA GLN A 77 1.27 -7.16 9.53
C GLN A 77 0.30 -7.00 8.36
N LEU A 78 0.23 -8.01 7.49
CA LEU A 78 -0.72 -8.05 6.39
C LEU A 78 -2.16 -8.10 6.92
N GLU A 79 -2.47 -8.99 7.87
CA GLU A 79 -3.83 -9.08 8.46
C GLU A 79 -4.23 -7.77 9.14
N ARG A 80 -3.33 -7.16 9.91
CA ARG A 80 -3.57 -5.84 10.51
C ARG A 80 -3.89 -4.80 9.45
N PHE A 81 -3.16 -4.78 8.34
CA PHE A 81 -3.42 -3.85 7.24
C PHE A 81 -4.75 -4.13 6.54
N VAL A 82 -5.11 -5.39 6.33
CA VAL A 82 -6.40 -5.80 5.75
C VAL A 82 -7.55 -5.26 6.59
N GLU A 83 -7.49 -5.45 7.92
CA GLU A 83 -8.49 -4.92 8.85
C GLU A 83 -8.57 -3.40 8.79
N LEU A 84 -7.42 -2.72 8.78
CA LEU A 84 -7.35 -1.26 8.67
C LEU A 84 -7.96 -0.73 7.38
N VAL A 85 -7.64 -1.31 6.22
CA VAL A 85 -8.21 -0.86 4.94
C VAL A 85 -9.71 -1.15 4.90
N ARG A 86 -10.20 -2.22 5.54
CA ARG A 86 -11.64 -2.52 5.65
C ARG A 86 -12.37 -1.52 6.55
N SER A 87 -11.80 -1.19 7.72
CA SER A 87 -12.41 -0.31 8.71
C SER A 87 -12.31 1.17 8.36
N ASN A 88 -11.34 1.56 7.53
CA ASN A 88 -11.12 2.95 7.14
C ASN A 88 -11.60 3.24 5.71
N GLY A 89 -11.67 4.52 5.38
CA GLY A 89 -11.92 5.00 4.02
C GLY A 89 -10.73 4.79 3.09
N SER A 90 -10.58 5.70 2.12
CA SER A 90 -9.50 5.70 1.14
C SER A 90 -8.13 5.69 1.83
N THR A 91 -7.38 4.60 1.62
CA THR A 91 -6.09 4.35 2.28
C THR A 91 -4.95 4.39 1.26
N CYS A 92 -3.88 5.10 1.60
CA CYS A 92 -2.64 5.07 0.84
C CYS A 92 -1.50 4.51 1.71
N VAL A 93 -0.77 3.53 1.18
CA VAL A 93 0.38 2.91 1.85
C VAL A 93 1.69 3.32 1.18
N HIS A 94 2.72 3.58 1.98
CA HIS A 94 4.02 3.99 1.45
C HIS A 94 5.19 3.35 2.20
N CYS A 95 6.28 3.09 1.49
CA CYS A 95 7.61 2.86 2.06
C CYS A 95 8.51 4.05 1.72
N LEU A 96 9.81 3.84 1.49
CA LEU A 96 10.70 4.93 1.07
C LEU A 96 10.46 5.28 -0.41
N ALA A 97 10.60 4.31 -1.31
CA ALA A 97 10.50 4.51 -2.76
C ALA A 97 9.12 4.17 -3.35
N GLY A 98 8.23 3.55 -2.59
CA GLY A 98 6.91 3.12 -3.09
C GLY A 98 6.97 1.93 -4.07
N ILE A 99 7.98 1.08 -3.88
CA ILE A 99 8.35 -0.10 -4.70
C ILE A 99 8.14 -1.35 -3.83
N GLY A 100 9.17 -2.06 -3.37
CA GLY A 100 9.07 -3.43 -2.84
C GLY A 100 8.08 -3.61 -1.69
N ARG A 101 8.34 -2.99 -0.54
CA ARG A 101 7.44 -3.08 0.64
C ARG A 101 6.01 -2.63 0.33
N THR A 102 5.86 -1.55 -0.43
CA THR A 102 4.56 -1.02 -0.85
C THR A 102 3.85 -2.00 -1.78
N GLY A 103 4.52 -2.52 -2.80
CA GLY A 103 4.00 -3.50 -3.74
C GLY A 103 3.58 -4.78 -3.03
N CYS A 104 4.38 -5.28 -2.10
CA CYS A 104 4.04 -6.44 -1.28
C CYS A 104 2.75 -6.23 -0.48
N MET A 105 2.62 -5.09 0.20
CA MET A 105 1.42 -4.81 1.00
C MET A 105 0.16 -4.63 0.13
N LEU A 106 0.29 -3.96 -1.02
CA LEU A 106 -0.82 -3.79 -1.95
C LEU A 106 -1.25 -5.14 -2.54
N THR A 107 -0.30 -5.95 -3.01
CA THR A 107 -0.57 -7.24 -3.65
C THR A 107 -1.10 -8.25 -2.63
N GLY A 108 -0.50 -8.32 -1.45
CA GLY A 108 -0.98 -9.16 -0.36
C GLY A 108 -2.41 -8.81 0.06
N TYR A 109 -2.79 -7.52 0.03
CA TYR A 109 -4.17 -7.13 0.28
C TYR A 109 -5.13 -7.67 -0.80
N LEU A 110 -4.78 -7.58 -2.09
CA LEU A 110 -5.62 -8.12 -3.17
C LEU A 110 -5.83 -9.63 -3.01
N ILE A 111 -4.78 -10.37 -2.67
CA ILE A 111 -4.85 -11.81 -2.44
C ILE A 111 -5.74 -12.10 -1.22
N ARG A 112 -5.42 -11.51 -0.07
CA ARG A 112 -6.10 -11.85 1.20
C ARG A 112 -7.52 -11.33 1.30
N ALA A 113 -7.77 -10.09 0.87
CA ALA A 113 -9.03 -9.40 1.10
C ALA A 113 -9.97 -9.38 -0.10
N CYS A 114 -9.43 -9.51 -1.32
CA CYS A 114 -10.19 -9.49 -2.57
C CYS A 114 -10.18 -10.83 -3.32
N ALA A 115 -9.59 -11.86 -2.71
CA ALA A 115 -9.55 -13.23 -3.24
C ALA A 115 -8.91 -13.37 -4.64
N TYR A 116 -7.98 -12.48 -4.98
CA TYR A 116 -7.18 -12.65 -6.19
C TYR A 116 -6.29 -13.89 -6.05
N ASP A 117 -6.12 -14.61 -7.15
CA ASP A 117 -5.00 -15.54 -7.29
C ASP A 117 -3.66 -14.78 -7.17
N PRO A 118 -2.63 -15.33 -6.49
CA PRO A 118 -1.35 -14.65 -6.33
C PRO A 118 -0.71 -14.17 -7.65
N PHE A 119 -0.75 -15.00 -8.70
CA PHE A 119 -0.17 -14.64 -9.99
C PHE A 119 -0.97 -13.51 -10.66
N GLU A 120 -2.29 -13.53 -10.56
CA GLU A 120 -3.13 -12.43 -11.06
C GLU A 120 -2.93 -11.14 -10.28
N ALA A 121 -2.81 -11.21 -8.96
CA ALA A 121 -2.56 -10.05 -8.10
C ALA A 121 -1.22 -9.38 -8.43
N ILE A 122 -0.16 -10.17 -8.58
CA ILE A 122 1.19 -9.70 -8.95
C ILE A 122 1.11 -8.96 -10.29
N ARG A 123 0.59 -9.62 -11.34
CA ARG A 123 0.47 -8.99 -12.68
C ARG A 123 -0.37 -7.72 -12.66
N HIS A 124 -1.46 -7.70 -11.90
CA HIS A 124 -2.30 -6.52 -11.75
C HIS A 124 -1.50 -5.34 -11.18
N VAL A 125 -0.78 -5.56 -10.09
CA VAL A 125 0.01 -4.49 -9.45
C VAL A 125 1.17 -4.05 -10.34
N GLU A 126 1.85 -4.96 -11.03
CA GLU A 126 2.92 -4.63 -11.98
C GLU A 126 2.42 -3.80 -13.17
N SER A 127 1.22 -4.09 -13.67
CA SER A 127 0.61 -3.31 -14.75
C SER A 127 0.33 -1.86 -14.37
N LEU A 128 0.15 -1.60 -13.07
CA LEU A 128 -0.13 -0.27 -12.52
C LEU A 128 1.10 0.43 -11.96
N ARG A 129 2.13 -0.34 -11.55
CA ARG A 129 3.29 0.15 -10.80
C ARG A 129 4.57 -0.49 -11.34
N VAL A 130 5.31 0.27 -12.14
CA VAL A 130 6.63 -0.15 -12.65
C VAL A 130 7.58 -0.41 -11.47
N TYR A 131 8.25 -1.56 -11.44
CA TYR A 131 9.08 -2.01 -10.32
C TYR A 131 8.26 -2.13 -9.03
N ALA A 132 7.28 -3.05 -8.99
CA ALA A 132 6.46 -3.27 -7.80
C ALA A 132 7.21 -4.05 -6.70
N PHE A 133 8.18 -4.89 -7.07
CA PHE A 133 8.92 -5.78 -6.17
C PHE A 133 10.44 -5.56 -6.31
N GLN A 134 11.22 -5.92 -5.29
CA GLN A 134 12.67 -5.68 -5.23
C GLN A 134 13.50 -6.95 -5.08
N THR A 135 12.93 -8.02 -4.55
CA THR A 135 13.67 -9.25 -4.18
C THR A 135 12.82 -10.48 -4.48
N ASP A 136 13.46 -11.61 -4.78
CA ASP A 136 12.78 -12.90 -4.98
C ASP A 136 11.99 -13.31 -3.72
N GLU A 137 12.53 -13.02 -2.53
CA GLU A 137 11.86 -13.28 -1.25
C GLU A 137 10.47 -12.60 -1.16
N GLN A 138 10.31 -11.41 -1.75
CA GLN A 138 9.03 -10.71 -1.78
C GLN A 138 8.01 -11.40 -2.70
N GLU A 139 8.46 -11.88 -3.85
CA GLU A 139 7.60 -12.60 -4.80
C GLU A 139 7.23 -13.99 -4.28
N ASP A 140 8.21 -14.74 -3.77
CA ASP A 140 8.00 -16.06 -3.16
C ASP A 140 7.01 -15.98 -1.99
N TRP A 141 7.12 -14.93 -1.17
CA TRP A 141 6.17 -14.68 -0.10
C TRP A 141 4.74 -14.45 -0.61
N LEU A 142 4.57 -13.71 -1.72
CA LEU A 142 3.26 -13.46 -2.33
C LEU A 142 2.66 -14.75 -2.91
N TYR A 143 3.44 -15.56 -3.62
CA TYR A 143 2.99 -16.85 -4.13
C TYR A 143 2.59 -17.83 -3.01
N GLY A 144 3.19 -17.69 -1.82
CA GLY A 144 2.83 -18.46 -0.64
C GLY A 144 1.53 -18.01 0.07
N LEU A 145 0.95 -16.87 -0.31
CA LEU A 145 -0.30 -16.39 0.28
C LEU A 145 -1.52 -17.11 -0.30
N THR A 146 -2.48 -17.40 0.55
CA THR A 146 -3.80 -17.90 0.12
C THR A 146 -4.86 -16.82 0.34
N PRO A 147 -5.89 -16.74 -0.52
CA PRO A 147 -7.10 -16.01 -0.23
C PRO A 147 -7.66 -16.36 1.15
N ARG A 148 -8.26 -15.37 1.82
CA ARG A 148 -9.07 -15.65 3.00
C ARG A 148 -10.45 -16.10 2.52
N LEU A 149 -10.76 -17.38 2.70
CA LEU A 149 -12.14 -17.85 2.58
C LEU A 149 -12.96 -17.12 3.66
N LEU A 150 -13.84 -16.21 3.25
CA LEU A 150 -14.81 -15.65 4.17
C LEU A 150 -15.84 -16.74 4.47
N PRO A 151 -16.22 -16.97 5.73
CA PRO A 151 -17.31 -17.89 6.02
C PRO A 151 -18.61 -17.35 5.38
N GLY A 152 -19.20 -18.13 4.47
CA GLY A 152 -20.55 -17.88 3.94
C GLY A 152 -20.67 -17.50 2.45
N GLU A 153 -19.68 -17.79 1.60
CA GLU A 153 -19.87 -17.76 0.14
C GLU A 153 -20.00 -19.20 -0.41
N ASP A 154 -21.16 -19.82 -0.15
CA ASP A 154 -21.69 -21.00 -0.85
C ASP A 154 -22.89 -20.58 -1.71
#